data_AF-Q3SNQ6-F1
#
_entry.id   AF-Q3SNQ6-F1
#
_cell.length_a   1.000
_cell.length_b   1.000
_cell.length_c   1.000
_cell.angle_alpha   90.00
_cell.angle_beta   90.00
_cell.angle_gamma   90.00
#
_symmetry.space_group_name_H-M   'P 1'
#
loop_
_entity.id
_entity.type
_entity.pdbx_description
1 polymer ?
#
loop_
_entity_poly.entity_id
_entity_poly.type
_entity_poly.pdbx_seq_one_letter_code
_entity_poly.pdbx_strand_id
1 'polypeptide(L)'
;MTHKGKAYPGEHAAIIDERLWDQVHAILRESPRKRANNSRAQAPALLKGLIFTATGAAMTPSSTKKGARRYRYYVSMDVIRNRETGEEDIPHRLPADTVEAAVVNELRRVMRGPEITAQVIAHLEREGHAFAETDAISALQKFEDVWGQLFPAE
;
A
#
# COMPACT_ATOMS: atom_id res chain seq x y z
N MET A 1 18.19 -11.60 29.94
CA MET A 1 19.05 -12.73 29.51
C MET A 1 18.37 -14.03 29.91
N THR A 2 18.20 -14.97 28.99
CA THR A 2 17.62 -16.30 29.27
C THR A 2 18.74 -17.30 29.46
N HIS A 3 18.93 -17.78 30.69
CA HIS A 3 19.80 -18.92 30.99
C HIS A 3 18.94 -20.05 31.57
N LYS A 4 19.02 -21.23 30.96
CA LYS A 4 18.27 -22.44 31.38
C LYS A 4 16.76 -22.18 31.55
N GLY A 5 16.16 -21.46 30.60
CA GLY A 5 14.72 -21.23 30.56
C GLY A 5 14.16 -20.27 31.63
N LYS A 6 14.99 -19.71 32.50
CA LYS A 6 14.58 -18.66 33.45
C LYS A 6 14.97 -17.28 32.91
N ALA A 7 13.99 -16.40 32.80
CA ALA A 7 14.19 -14.99 32.45
C ALA A 7 14.54 -14.24 33.75
N TYR A 8 15.74 -13.67 33.82
CA TYR A 8 16.18 -12.85 34.94
C TYR A 8 15.96 -11.36 34.63
N PRO A 9 15.47 -10.56 35.60
CA PRO A 9 15.38 -9.11 35.43
C PRO A 9 16.78 -8.54 35.14
N GLY A 10 16.88 -7.62 34.19
CA GLY A 10 18.12 -6.90 33.94
C GLY A 10 18.44 -5.97 35.11
N GLU A 11 19.73 -5.84 35.45
CA GLU A 11 20.19 -4.93 36.53
C GLU A 11 20.02 -3.45 36.19
N HIS A 12 19.66 -3.13 34.94
CA HIS A 12 19.41 -1.78 34.47
C HIS A 12 17.93 -1.41 34.55
N ALA A 13 17.66 -0.16 34.91
CA ALA A 13 16.33 0.43 34.80
C ALA A 13 15.79 0.29 33.37
N ALA A 14 14.52 -0.06 33.25
CA ALA A 14 13.85 -0.22 31.96
C ALA A 14 13.88 1.10 31.17
N ILE A 15 14.36 1.03 29.92
CA ILE A 15 14.41 2.19 29.01
C ILE A 15 12.99 2.55 28.50
N ILE A 16 12.12 1.54 28.40
CA ILE A 16 10.76 1.65 27.89
C ILE A 16 9.81 1.08 28.93
N ASP A 17 8.70 1.76 29.16
CA ASP A 17 7.63 1.31 30.04
C ASP A 17 7.02 -0.03 29.59
N GLU A 18 6.73 -0.91 30.55
CA GLU A 18 6.22 -2.25 30.29
C GLU A 18 4.88 -2.23 29.53
N ARG A 19 4.01 -1.27 29.82
CA ARG A 19 2.74 -1.11 29.10
C ARG A 19 2.97 -0.77 27.63
N LEU A 20 3.94 0.11 27.35
CA LEU A 20 4.30 0.46 25.97
C LEU A 20 4.94 -0.72 25.24
N TRP A 21 5.78 -1.49 25.93
CA TRP A 21 6.40 -2.70 25.41
C TRP A 21 5.36 -3.74 24.99
N ASP A 22 4.36 -3.99 25.85
CA ASP A 22 3.29 -4.94 25.61
C ASP A 22 2.38 -4.51 24.47
N GLN A 23 2.06 -3.21 24.38
CA GLN A 23 1.28 -2.66 23.26
C GLN A 23 1.98 -2.87 21.92
N VAL A 24 3.29 -2.62 21.85
CA VAL A 24 4.09 -2.86 20.64
C VAL A 24 4.11 -4.36 20.31
N HIS A 25 4.28 -5.23 21.30
CA HIS A 25 4.29 -6.68 21.09
C HIS A 25 2.93 -7.22 20.65
N ALA A 26 1.83 -6.67 21.15
CA ALA A 26 0.48 -7.00 20.68
C ALA A 26 0.33 -6.64 19.19
N ILE A 27 0.83 -5.48 18.76
CA ILE A 27 0.85 -5.10 17.34
C ILE A 27 1.75 -6.05 16.54
N LEU A 28 2.97 -6.36 17.01
CA LEU A 28 3.89 -7.23 16.28
C LEU A 28 3.38 -8.66 16.09
N ARG A 29 2.51 -9.15 17.00
CA ARG A 29 1.82 -10.45 16.86
C ARG A 29 0.80 -10.47 15.73
N GLU A 30 0.32 -9.32 15.27
CA GLU A 30 -0.55 -9.27 14.09
C GLU A 30 0.21 -9.63 12.81
N SER A 31 -0.45 -10.45 11.97
CA SER A 31 0.08 -10.85 10.66
C SER A 31 0.60 -9.63 9.89
N PRO A 32 1.83 -9.68 9.35
CA PRO A 32 2.40 -8.60 8.54
C PRO A 32 1.48 -8.15 7.41
N ARG A 33 0.70 -9.07 6.83
CA ARG A 33 -0.29 -8.77 5.78
C ARG A 33 -1.44 -7.91 6.31
N LYS A 34 -1.96 -8.22 7.51
CA LYS A 34 -3.06 -7.49 8.16
C LYS A 34 -2.61 -6.09 8.59
N ARG A 35 -1.40 -5.98 9.14
CA ARG A 35 -0.77 -4.69 9.47
C ARG A 35 -0.49 -3.83 8.25
N ALA A 36 -0.01 -4.42 7.16
CA ALA A 36 0.18 -3.70 5.90
C ALA A 36 -1.14 -3.17 5.34
N ASN A 37 -2.23 -3.94 5.44
CA ASN A 37 -3.55 -3.51 5.00
C ASN A 37 -4.10 -2.35 5.82
N ASN A 38 -4.02 -2.42 7.16
CA ASN A 38 -4.42 -1.30 8.03
C ASN A 38 -3.59 -0.04 7.76
N SER A 39 -2.28 -0.17 7.51
CA SER A 39 -1.44 0.96 7.11
C SER A 39 -1.83 1.55 5.76
N ARG A 40 -2.35 0.76 4.79
CA ARG A 40 -2.88 1.28 3.51
C ARG A 40 -4.22 1.99 3.70
N ALA A 41 -5.05 1.50 4.63
CA ALA A 41 -6.33 2.14 4.94
C ALA A 41 -6.16 3.49 5.65
N GLN A 42 -5.05 3.70 6.36
CA GLN A 42 -4.78 4.89 7.18
C GLN A 42 -3.83 5.90 6.52
N ALA A 43 -3.13 5.54 5.44
CA ALA A 43 -2.18 6.43 4.77
C ALA A 43 -2.35 6.36 3.24
N PRO A 44 -2.30 7.51 2.53
CA PRO A 44 -2.54 7.59 1.09
C PRO A 44 -1.29 7.15 0.31
N ALA A 45 -1.01 5.86 0.36
CA ALA A 45 0.09 5.19 -0.34
C ALA A 45 -0.45 3.92 -1.02
N LEU A 46 -1.19 4.14 -2.12
CA LEU A 46 -1.92 3.13 -2.87
C LEU A 46 -1.03 1.95 -3.30
N LEU A 47 0.21 2.25 -3.66
CA LEU A 47 1.14 1.31 -4.31
C LEU A 47 2.13 0.68 -3.33
N LYS A 48 1.95 0.88 -2.02
CA LYS A 48 2.85 0.32 -1.00
C LYS A 48 2.93 -1.21 -1.10
N GLY A 49 4.11 -1.70 -1.44
CA GLY A 49 4.42 -3.12 -1.59
C GLY A 49 4.01 -3.72 -2.95
N LEU A 50 3.61 -2.89 -3.91
CA LEU A 50 3.28 -3.29 -5.28
C LEU A 50 4.32 -2.81 -6.29
N ILE A 51 5.00 -1.69 -6.00
CA ILE A 51 6.00 -1.11 -6.91
C ILE A 51 7.44 -1.40 -6.47
N PHE A 52 8.25 -1.72 -7.47
CA PHE A 52 9.66 -2.08 -7.34
C PHE A 52 10.45 -1.37 -8.44
N THR A 53 11.73 -1.11 -8.19
CA THR A 53 12.67 -0.67 -9.22
C THR A 53 12.96 -1.80 -10.22
N ALA A 54 13.57 -1.48 -11.36
CA ALA A 54 14.00 -2.48 -12.33
C ALA A 54 14.99 -3.52 -11.75
N THR A 55 15.75 -3.15 -10.71
CA THR A 55 16.64 -4.03 -9.95
C THR A 55 15.91 -4.91 -8.92
N GLY A 56 14.59 -4.79 -8.80
CA GLY A 56 13.78 -5.54 -7.82
C GLY A 56 13.74 -4.92 -6.41
N ALA A 57 14.28 -3.72 -6.21
CA ALA A 57 14.22 -3.06 -4.91
C ALA A 57 12.82 -2.50 -4.64
N ALA A 58 12.25 -2.81 -3.49
CA ALA A 58 10.93 -2.31 -3.11
C ALA A 58 10.93 -0.78 -2.97
N MET A 59 9.90 -0.12 -3.51
CA MET A 59 9.72 1.32 -3.30
C MET A 59 8.79 1.58 -2.12
N THR A 60 9.29 2.31 -1.13
CA THR A 60 8.59 2.60 0.12
C THR A 60 8.04 4.02 0.10
N PRO A 61 6.77 4.23 0.49
CA PRO A 61 6.21 5.58 0.59
C PRO A 61 6.96 6.40 1.66
N SER A 62 7.32 7.61 1.28
CA SER A 62 7.99 8.61 2.11
C SER A 62 7.29 9.96 1.92
N SER A 63 7.35 10.82 2.92
CA SER A 63 6.81 12.17 2.81
C SER A 63 7.69 13.19 3.51
N THR A 64 7.73 14.39 2.95
CA THR A 64 8.36 15.56 3.56
C THR A 64 7.33 16.67 3.70
N LYS A 65 7.52 17.56 4.68
CA LYS A 65 6.69 18.75 4.84
C LYS A 65 7.55 20.00 4.64
N LYS A 66 7.02 20.98 3.91
CA LYS A 66 7.57 22.33 3.82
C LYS A 66 6.43 23.32 4.09
N GLY A 67 6.47 23.97 5.25
CA GLY A 67 5.35 24.79 5.73
C GLY A 67 4.09 23.94 5.88
N ALA A 68 2.98 24.39 5.29
CA ALA A 68 1.71 23.65 5.27
C ALA A 68 1.66 22.53 4.22
N ARG A 69 2.57 22.51 3.23
CA ARG A 69 2.51 21.56 2.11
C ARG A 69 3.24 20.27 2.45
N ARG A 70 2.57 19.13 2.21
CA ARG A 70 3.15 17.78 2.29
C ARG A 70 3.48 17.29 0.88
N TYR A 71 4.71 16.84 0.70
CA TYR A 71 5.18 16.19 -0.53
C TYR A 71 5.27 14.69 -0.29
N ARG A 72 4.76 13.89 -1.23
CA ARG A 72 4.71 12.43 -1.12
C ARG A 72 5.52 11.80 -2.24
N TYR A 73 6.30 10.79 -1.89
CA TYR A 73 7.18 10.09 -2.81
C TYR A 73 7.17 8.58 -2.54
N TYR A 74 7.47 7.80 -3.55
CA TYR A 74 7.95 6.44 -3.39
C TYR A 74 9.47 6.44 -3.57
N VAL A 75 10.19 5.91 -2.59
CA VAL A 75 11.66 5.92 -2.54
C VAL A 75 12.18 4.49 -2.52
N SER A 76 13.18 4.18 -3.34
CA SER A 76 13.83 2.87 -3.34
C SER A 76 14.40 2.53 -1.96
N MET A 77 14.22 1.28 -1.52
CA MET A 77 14.81 0.79 -0.28
C MET A 77 16.34 0.78 -0.29
N ASP A 78 16.97 0.72 -1.46
CA ASP A 78 18.43 0.80 -1.55
C ASP A 78 18.92 2.20 -1.16
N VAL A 79 18.22 3.25 -1.60
CA VAL A 79 18.49 4.64 -1.19
C VAL A 79 18.25 4.82 0.30
N ILE A 80 17.14 4.28 0.83
CA ILE A 80 16.80 4.42 2.26
C ILE A 80 17.85 3.73 3.14
N ARG A 81 18.42 2.61 2.68
CA ARG A 81 19.41 1.82 3.41
C ARG A 81 20.86 2.17 3.06
N ASN A 82 21.10 3.22 2.27
CA ASN A 82 22.42 3.60 1.77
C ASN A 82 23.18 2.42 1.14
N ARG A 83 22.47 1.60 0.37
CA ARG A 83 23.06 0.55 -0.47
C ARG A 83 23.47 1.15 -1.81
N GLU A 84 24.33 0.43 -2.53
CA GLU A 84 24.58 0.74 -3.93
C GLU A 84 23.25 0.73 -4.69
N THR A 85 22.88 1.91 -5.14
CA THR A 85 21.84 2.05 -6.13
C THR A 85 22.41 1.53 -7.45
N GLY A 86 21.61 0.74 -8.19
CA GLY A 86 22.03 0.24 -9.51
C GLY A 86 22.27 1.36 -10.52
N GLU A 87 22.11 1.06 -11.80
CA GLU A 87 22.31 2.02 -12.90
C GLU A 87 21.66 3.38 -12.64
N GLU A 88 22.37 4.47 -13.00
CA GLU A 88 21.94 5.87 -12.79
C GLU A 88 20.60 6.19 -13.48
N ASP A 89 20.26 5.45 -14.54
CA ASP A 89 19.02 5.63 -15.30
C ASP A 89 17.76 5.13 -14.56
N ILE A 90 17.91 4.38 -13.46
CA ILE A 90 16.77 3.83 -12.73
C ILE A 90 16.26 4.85 -11.71
N PRO A 91 15.00 5.32 -11.81
CA PRO A 91 14.48 6.30 -10.87
C PRO A 91 14.47 5.77 -9.42
N HIS A 92 15.18 6.47 -8.55
CA HIS A 92 15.32 6.14 -7.13
C HIS A 92 14.23 6.76 -6.25
N ARG A 93 13.57 7.81 -6.76
CA ARG A 93 12.46 8.52 -6.11
C ARG A 93 11.42 8.85 -7.17
N LEU A 94 10.17 8.56 -6.87
CA LEU A 94 9.04 8.87 -7.74
C LEU A 94 8.01 9.73 -6.99
N PRO A 95 7.49 10.80 -7.59
CA PRO A 95 6.36 11.54 -7.01
C PRO A 95 5.15 10.63 -6.88
N ALA A 96 4.57 10.56 -5.67
CA ALA A 96 3.43 9.66 -5.43
C ALA A 96 2.23 10.05 -6.29
N ASP A 97 1.91 11.34 -6.37
CA ASP A 97 0.77 11.85 -7.13
C ASP A 97 0.83 11.42 -8.60
N THR A 98 2.01 11.51 -9.22
CA THR A 98 2.20 11.15 -10.63
C THR A 98 2.06 9.64 -10.87
N VAL A 99 2.74 8.82 -10.06
CA VAL A 99 2.72 7.35 -10.26
C VAL A 99 1.36 6.77 -9.91
N GLU A 100 0.74 7.24 -8.84
CA GLU A 100 -0.61 6.80 -8.45
C GLU A 100 -1.63 7.19 -9.52
N ALA A 101 -1.58 8.42 -10.03
CA ALA A 101 -2.45 8.84 -11.14
C ALA A 101 -2.24 7.97 -12.39
N ALA A 102 -0.99 7.66 -12.75
CA ALA A 102 -0.70 6.80 -13.90
C ALA A 102 -1.27 5.38 -13.72
N VAL A 103 -1.09 4.77 -12.55
CA VAL A 103 -1.64 3.43 -12.26
C VAL A 103 -3.17 3.44 -12.24
N VAL A 104 -3.79 4.44 -11.63
CA VAL A 104 -5.25 4.57 -11.62
C VAL A 104 -5.79 4.79 -13.04
N ASN A 105 -5.13 5.60 -13.86
CA ASN A 105 -5.49 5.78 -15.27
C ASN A 105 -5.42 4.48 -16.06
N GLU A 106 -4.37 3.69 -15.83
CA GLU A 106 -4.22 2.41 -16.53
C GLU A 106 -5.25 1.38 -16.06
N LEU A 107 -5.53 1.32 -14.77
CA LEU A 107 -6.61 0.49 -14.23
C LEU A 107 -7.96 0.85 -14.86
N ARG A 108 -8.26 2.15 -15.02
CA ARG A 108 -9.47 2.62 -15.71
C ARG A 108 -9.54 2.11 -17.15
N ARG A 109 -8.42 2.17 -17.88
CA ARG A 109 -8.34 1.70 -19.27
C ARG A 109 -8.65 0.21 -19.35
N VAL A 110 -8.07 -0.58 -18.46
CA VAL A 110 -8.25 -2.04 -18.40
C VAL A 110 -9.69 -2.40 -18.00
N MET A 111 -10.27 -1.75 -16.99
CA MET A 111 -11.64 -2.01 -16.53
C MET A 111 -12.70 -1.71 -17.60
N ARG A 112 -12.47 -0.72 -18.47
CA ARG A 112 -13.35 -0.40 -19.60
C ARG A 112 -13.16 -1.35 -20.80
N GLY A 113 -12.24 -2.29 -20.71
CA GLY A 113 -12.01 -3.29 -21.75
C GLY A 113 -13.17 -4.29 -21.85
N PRO A 114 -13.52 -4.75 -23.06
CA PRO A 114 -14.57 -5.73 -23.27
C PRO A 114 -14.26 -7.06 -22.57
N GLU A 115 -12.97 -7.42 -22.46
CA GLU A 115 -12.54 -8.65 -21.79
C GLU A 115 -12.84 -8.64 -20.29
N ILE A 116 -12.51 -7.57 -19.58
CA ILE A 116 -12.81 -7.45 -18.14
C ILE A 116 -14.31 -7.41 -17.91
N THR A 117 -15.03 -6.69 -18.76
CA THR A 117 -16.50 -6.63 -18.72
C THR A 117 -17.10 -8.03 -18.84
N ALA A 118 -16.68 -8.81 -19.84
CA ALA A 118 -17.12 -10.18 -20.05
C ALA A 118 -16.75 -11.10 -18.88
N GLN A 119 -15.54 -10.97 -18.32
CA GLN A 119 -15.11 -11.75 -17.16
C GLN A 119 -15.95 -11.44 -15.92
N VAL A 120 -16.29 -10.18 -15.68
CA VAL A 120 -17.15 -9.75 -14.55
C VAL A 120 -18.56 -10.32 -14.71
N ILE A 121 -19.17 -10.19 -15.89
CA ILE A 121 -20.49 -10.76 -16.19
C ILE A 121 -20.49 -12.28 -15.95
N ALA A 122 -19.55 -13.00 -16.57
CA ALA A 122 -19.43 -14.45 -16.41
C ALA A 122 -19.17 -14.88 -14.96
N HIS A 123 -18.51 -14.02 -14.17
CA HIS A 123 -18.30 -14.28 -12.74
C HIS A 123 -19.58 -14.10 -11.93
N LEU A 124 -20.32 -13.02 -12.17
CA LEU A 124 -21.60 -12.74 -11.50
C LEU A 124 -22.66 -13.81 -11.82
N GLU A 125 -22.71 -14.28 -13.06
CA GLU A 125 -23.58 -15.38 -13.49
C GLU A 125 -23.27 -16.68 -12.72
N ARG A 126 -21.98 -16.99 -12.55
CA ARG A 126 -21.54 -18.20 -11.84
C ARG A 126 -21.88 -18.17 -10.36
N GLU A 127 -21.85 -16.99 -9.74
CA GLU A 127 -22.23 -16.80 -8.33
C GLU A 127 -23.76 -16.75 -8.13
N GLY A 128 -24.55 -16.75 -9.21
CA GLY A 128 -26.01 -16.79 -9.15
C GLY A 128 -26.65 -15.46 -8.77
N HIS A 129 -25.93 -14.34 -8.92
CA HIS A 129 -26.50 -13.02 -8.69
C HIS A 129 -27.50 -12.69 -9.80
N ALA A 130 -28.67 -12.16 -9.44
CA ALA A 130 -29.59 -11.58 -10.41
C ALA A 130 -29.13 -10.16 -10.76
N PHE A 131 -28.67 -9.94 -11.99
CA PHE A 131 -28.26 -8.62 -12.47
C PHE A 131 -28.65 -8.44 -13.95
N ALA A 132 -28.86 -7.19 -14.38
CA ALA A 132 -28.92 -6.88 -15.79
C ALA A 132 -27.50 -6.60 -16.30
N GLU A 133 -27.14 -7.15 -17.46
CA GLU A 133 -25.83 -6.95 -18.08
C GLU A 133 -25.49 -5.46 -18.26
N THR A 134 -26.50 -4.64 -18.60
CA THR A 134 -26.39 -3.18 -18.71
C THR A 134 -25.98 -2.50 -17.41
N ASP A 135 -26.36 -3.05 -16.26
CA ASP A 135 -26.02 -2.52 -14.94
C ASP A 135 -24.57 -2.81 -14.59
N ALA A 136 -24.08 -4.02 -14.91
CA ALA A 136 -22.67 -4.38 -14.75
C ALA A 136 -21.75 -3.52 -15.62
N ILE A 137 -22.12 -3.32 -16.89
CA ILE A 137 -21.40 -2.44 -17.82
C ILE A 137 -21.41 -1.00 -17.31
N SER A 138 -22.58 -0.49 -16.89
CA SER A 138 -22.71 0.87 -16.38
C SER A 138 -21.92 1.09 -15.09
N ALA A 139 -21.87 0.11 -14.19
CA ALA A 139 -21.09 0.17 -12.96
C ALA A 139 -19.58 0.23 -13.25
N LEU A 140 -19.09 -0.57 -14.20
CA LEU A 140 -17.69 -0.54 -14.64
C LEU A 140 -17.33 0.80 -15.33
N GLN A 141 -18.26 1.39 -16.07
CA GLN A 141 -18.06 2.70 -16.71
C GLN A 141 -18.07 3.87 -15.71
N LYS A 142 -18.98 3.82 -14.72
CA LYS A 142 -19.14 4.84 -13.65
C LYS A 142 -18.21 4.64 -12.45
N PHE A 143 -17.24 3.75 -12.56
CA PHE A 143 -16.25 3.50 -11.50
C PHE A 143 -15.54 4.78 -11.04
N GLU A 144 -15.41 5.79 -11.92
CA GLU A 144 -14.84 7.10 -11.59
C GLU A 144 -15.57 7.80 -10.43
N ASP A 145 -16.89 7.74 -10.41
CA ASP A 145 -17.72 8.37 -9.37
C ASP A 145 -17.50 7.69 -8.01
N VAL A 146 -17.38 6.35 -8.03
CA VAL A 146 -17.12 5.55 -6.83
C VAL A 146 -15.70 5.76 -6.31
N TRP A 147 -14.72 5.83 -7.22
CA TRP A 147 -13.32 6.03 -6.85
C TRP A 147 -13.06 7.42 -6.27
N GLY A 148 -13.67 8.47 -6.86
CA GLY A 148 -13.58 9.84 -6.35
C GLY A 148 -14.15 10.01 -4.94
N GLN A 149 -15.11 9.17 -4.55
CA GLN A 149 -15.66 9.15 -3.18
C GLN A 149 -14.77 8.42 -2.18
N LEU A 150 -14.06 7.36 -2.61
CA LEU A 150 -13.17 6.57 -1.75
C LEU A 150 -11.84 7.27 -1.46
N PHE A 151 -11.35 8.07 -2.42
CA PHE A 151 -10.10 8.83 -2.30
C PHE A 151 -10.33 10.27 -2.80
N PRO A 152 -10.96 11.14 -1.98
CA PRO A 152 -11.12 12.53 -2.34
C PRO A 152 -9.74 13.16 -2.54
N ALA A 153 -9.56 13.85 -3.67
CA ALA A 153 -8.36 14.65 -3.89
C ALA A 153 -8.35 15.78 -2.85
N GLU A 154 -7.35 15.77 -1.96
CA GLU A 154 -7.05 16.90 -1.05
C GLU A 154 -6.76 18.18 -1.84
#